data_AF-A0AAV4GV04-F1
#
_entry.id   AF-A0AAV4GV04-F1
#
_cell.length_a   1.000
_cell.length_b   1.000
_cell.length_c   1.000
_cell.angle_alpha   90.00
_cell.angle_beta   90.00
_cell.angle_gamma   90.00
#
_symmetry.space_group_name_H-M   'P 1'
#
loop_
_entity.id
_entity.type
_entity.pdbx_description
1 polymer ?
#
loop_
_entity_poly.entity_id
_entity_poly.type
_entity_poly.pdbx_seq_one_letter_code
_entity_poly.pdbx_strand_id
1 'polypeptide(L)'
;MQSFRELEVERRKDRQAEKRTNLSDRQTYKQEAEKKKGEPEVNSFVGAFHDAVILYAIALNESLADGVAISNGSEITRRMWNRTFTGITGTVSIDKNGDRNADYSLLDMDPETSKFRVVANYFGNRKQFEPEPDVEIHWAGDRTEPPPDTPTCGFDGSKCPPDEPFPVYLIVIIVLLVLILVVLIVGFFVYSARRTKPEKFQSSYPETVNLKSGGPPETELAEA
;
A
#
# COMPACT_ATOMS: atom_id res chain seq x y z
N MET A 1 -2.91 31.50 -46.81
CA MET A 1 -4.13 31.23 -46.01
C MET A 1 -4.96 30.23 -46.80
N GLN A 2 -5.16 29.01 -46.30
CA GLN A 2 -6.07 28.05 -46.95
C GLN A 2 -7.51 28.57 -46.82
N SER A 3 -8.29 28.39 -47.89
CA SER A 3 -9.68 28.86 -47.93
C SER A 3 -10.55 28.02 -46.99
N PHE A 4 -11.51 28.66 -46.30
CA PHE A 4 -12.44 27.98 -45.40
C PHE A 4 -13.16 26.79 -46.06
N ARG A 5 -13.40 26.86 -47.38
CA ARG A 5 -13.98 25.76 -48.16
C ARG A 5 -13.06 24.55 -48.26
N GLU A 6 -11.75 24.74 -48.38
CA GLU A 6 -10.78 23.64 -48.49
C GLU A 6 -10.69 22.89 -47.16
N LEU A 7 -10.71 23.62 -46.03
CA LEU A 7 -10.73 23.04 -44.68
C LEU A 7 -12.01 22.23 -44.38
N GLU A 8 -13.14 22.60 -44.97
CA GLU A 8 -14.37 21.81 -44.85
C GLU A 8 -14.35 20.53 -45.70
N VAL A 9 -13.76 20.60 -46.89
CA VAL A 9 -13.58 19.44 -47.78
C VAL A 9 -12.67 18.41 -47.12
N GLU A 10 -11.54 18.85 -46.52
CA GLU A 10 -10.61 17.93 -45.86
C GLU A 10 -11.23 17.27 -44.64
N ARG A 11 -11.91 18.04 -43.77
CA ARG A 11 -12.67 17.49 -42.63
C ARG A 11 -13.76 16.49 -43.04
N ARG A 12 -14.33 16.64 -44.25
CA ARG A 12 -15.31 15.67 -44.78
C ARG A 12 -14.62 14.38 -45.23
N LYS A 13 -13.44 14.46 -45.83
CA LYS A 13 -12.64 13.28 -46.18
C LYS A 13 -12.19 12.52 -44.94
N ASP A 14 -11.72 13.21 -43.91
CA ASP A 14 -11.28 12.58 -42.66
C ASP A 14 -12.42 11.81 -41.99
N ARG A 15 -13.60 12.44 -41.87
CA ARG A 15 -14.81 11.76 -41.36
C ARG A 15 -15.25 10.57 -42.21
N GLN A 16 -15.00 10.60 -43.52
CA GLN A 16 -15.32 9.47 -44.39
C GLN A 16 -14.29 8.35 -44.27
N ALA A 17 -13.01 8.68 -44.10
CA ALA A 17 -11.94 7.73 -43.84
C ALA A 17 -12.15 7.02 -42.51
N GLU A 18 -12.45 7.77 -41.44
CA GLU A 18 -12.78 7.25 -40.11
C GLU A 18 -14.01 6.32 -40.14
N LYS A 19 -15.05 6.70 -40.90
CA LYS A 19 -16.22 5.83 -41.08
C LYS A 19 -15.88 4.52 -41.80
N ARG A 20 -14.94 4.54 -42.75
CA ARG A 20 -14.52 3.34 -43.51
C ARG A 20 -13.68 2.41 -42.65
N THR A 21 -12.74 2.93 -41.86
CA THR A 21 -11.97 2.13 -40.88
C THR A 21 -12.89 1.50 -39.86
N ASN A 22 -13.76 2.28 -39.20
CA ASN A 22 -14.70 1.75 -38.21
C ASN A 22 -15.63 0.65 -38.78
N LEU A 23 -16.00 0.74 -40.06
CA LEU A 23 -16.81 -0.27 -40.72
C LEU A 23 -16.02 -1.55 -41.00
N SER A 24 -14.78 -1.42 -41.47
CA SER A 24 -13.85 -2.52 -41.71
C SER A 24 -13.53 -3.27 -40.42
N ASP A 25 -13.27 -2.54 -39.33
CA ASP A 25 -12.97 -3.13 -38.03
C ASP A 25 -14.18 -3.92 -37.52
N ARG A 26 -15.39 -3.35 -37.61
CA ARG A 26 -16.64 -4.07 -37.27
C ARG A 26 -16.87 -5.33 -38.09
N GLN A 27 -16.46 -5.33 -39.36
CA GLN A 27 -16.56 -6.52 -40.21
C GLN A 27 -15.54 -7.59 -39.79
N THR A 28 -14.32 -7.18 -39.48
CA THR A 28 -13.25 -8.05 -38.99
C THR A 28 -13.63 -8.70 -37.65
N TYR A 29 -14.11 -7.91 -36.69
CA TYR A 29 -14.62 -8.43 -35.41
C TYR A 29 -15.75 -9.45 -35.59
N LYS A 30 -16.68 -9.21 -36.52
CA LYS A 30 -17.74 -10.17 -36.83
C LYS A 30 -17.20 -11.48 -37.40
N GLN A 31 -16.22 -11.41 -38.30
CA GLN A 31 -15.61 -12.60 -38.89
C GLN A 31 -14.84 -13.43 -37.85
N GLU A 32 -14.10 -12.78 -36.96
CA GLU A 32 -13.38 -13.46 -35.87
C GLU A 32 -14.33 -14.09 -34.84
N ALA A 33 -15.42 -13.41 -34.50
CA ALA A 33 -16.45 -13.94 -33.60
C ALA A 33 -17.14 -15.18 -34.21
N GLU A 34 -17.45 -15.14 -35.51
CA GLU A 34 -17.99 -16.28 -36.25
C GLU A 34 -16.99 -17.45 -36.29
N LYS A 35 -15.69 -17.16 -36.40
CA LYS A 35 -14.62 -18.17 -36.38
C LYS A 35 -14.49 -18.84 -35.00
N LYS A 36 -14.55 -18.07 -33.91
CA LYS A 36 -14.51 -18.60 -32.53
C LYS A 36 -15.74 -19.44 -32.16
N LYS A 37 -16.89 -19.19 -32.78
CA LYS A 37 -18.14 -19.93 -32.56
C LYS A 37 -18.05 -21.43 -32.89
N GLY A 38 -16.99 -21.88 -33.58
CA GLY A 38 -16.75 -23.27 -33.94
C GLY A 38 -15.76 -24.04 -33.04
N GLU A 39 -15.08 -23.38 -32.10
CA GLU A 39 -14.23 -24.07 -31.14
C GLU A 39 -15.13 -24.59 -29.99
N PRO A 40 -15.14 -25.90 -29.69
CA PRO A 40 -15.96 -26.42 -28.61
C PRO A 40 -15.38 -25.93 -27.27
N GLU A 41 -15.93 -24.84 -26.73
CA GLU A 41 -15.76 -24.50 -25.33
C GLU A 41 -16.42 -25.62 -24.51
N VAL A 42 -15.60 -26.49 -23.94
CA VAL A 42 -16.08 -27.57 -23.09
C VAL A 42 -16.52 -26.94 -21.77
N ASN A 43 -17.83 -26.93 -21.55
CA ASN A 43 -18.42 -26.44 -20.32
C ASN A 43 -17.83 -27.21 -19.11
N SER A 44 -17.22 -26.49 -18.17
CA SER A 44 -16.62 -27.07 -16.96
C SER A 44 -17.60 -27.87 -16.12
N PHE A 45 -18.89 -27.50 -16.10
CA PHE A 45 -19.93 -28.25 -15.43
C PHE A 45 -20.15 -29.63 -16.05
N VAL A 46 -20.08 -29.74 -17.38
CA VAL A 46 -20.24 -31.03 -18.09
C VAL A 46 -19.08 -31.96 -17.74
N GLY A 47 -17.86 -31.44 -17.74
CA GLY A 47 -16.68 -32.19 -17.30
C GLY A 47 -16.78 -32.61 -15.82
N ALA A 48 -17.28 -31.75 -14.94
CA ALA A 48 -17.47 -32.07 -13.53
C ALA A 48 -18.51 -33.18 -13.31
N PHE A 49 -19.62 -33.17 -14.04
CA PHE A 49 -20.61 -34.26 -13.97
C PHE A 49 -20.07 -35.59 -14.49
N HIS A 50 -19.31 -35.56 -15.58
CA HIS A 50 -18.61 -36.75 -16.07
C HIS A 50 -17.72 -37.35 -14.96
N ASP A 51 -16.90 -36.51 -14.33
CA ASP A 51 -15.97 -36.96 -13.29
C ASP A 51 -16.69 -37.42 -12.02
N ALA A 52 -17.86 -36.84 -11.71
CA ALA A 52 -18.71 -37.31 -10.61
C ALA A 52 -19.22 -38.73 -10.84
N VAL A 53 -19.58 -39.09 -12.08
CA VAL A 53 -19.99 -40.46 -12.42
C VAL A 53 -18.83 -41.44 -12.29
N ILE A 54 -17.62 -41.04 -12.72
CA ILE A 54 -16.41 -41.85 -12.55
C ILE A 54 -16.11 -42.07 -11.06
N LEU A 55 -16.16 -41.02 -10.24
CA LEU A 55 -15.98 -41.12 -8.79
C LEU A 55 -16.99 -42.07 -8.15
N TYR A 56 -18.26 -41.95 -8.52
CA TYR A 56 -19.31 -42.85 -8.04
C TYR A 56 -19.05 -44.30 -8.46
N ALA A 57 -18.66 -44.54 -9.71
CA ALA A 57 -18.38 -45.89 -10.21
C ALA A 57 -17.20 -46.54 -9.46
N ILE A 58 -16.15 -45.77 -9.17
CA ILE A 58 -15.01 -46.23 -8.37
C ILE A 58 -15.47 -46.62 -6.96
N ALA A 59 -16.17 -45.72 -6.26
CA ALA A 59 -16.64 -45.97 -4.90
C ALA A 59 -17.64 -47.13 -4.82
N LEU A 60 -18.55 -47.24 -5.79
CA LEU A 60 -19.52 -48.33 -5.89
C LEU A 60 -18.82 -49.68 -6.10
N ASN A 61 -17.82 -49.74 -6.98
CA ASN A 61 -17.07 -50.96 -7.24
C ASN A 61 -16.34 -51.45 -5.98
N GLU A 62 -15.71 -50.53 -5.24
CA GLU A 62 -15.08 -50.84 -3.95
C GLU A 62 -16.10 -51.30 -2.90
N SER A 63 -17.26 -50.65 -2.84
CA SER A 63 -18.36 -51.06 -1.95
C SER A 63 -18.85 -52.48 -2.26
N LEU A 64 -19.04 -52.82 -3.54
CA LEU A 64 -19.47 -54.14 -3.96
C LEU A 64 -18.45 -55.23 -3.62
N ALA A 65 -17.16 -54.93 -3.75
CA ALA A 65 -16.08 -55.85 -3.38
C ALA A 65 -16.10 -56.21 -1.89
N ASP A 66 -16.53 -55.26 -1.04
CA ASP A 66 -16.63 -55.45 0.41
C ASP A 66 -18.01 -55.97 0.87
N GLY A 67 -18.89 -56.35 -0.08
CA GLY A 67 -20.23 -56.86 0.22
C GLY A 67 -21.21 -55.79 0.73
N VAL A 68 -20.89 -54.50 0.54
CA VAL A 68 -21.78 -53.39 0.89
C VAL A 68 -22.93 -53.36 -0.13
N ALA A 69 -24.17 -53.29 0.38
CA ALA A 69 -25.35 -53.16 -0.47
C ALA A 69 -25.35 -51.84 -1.26
N ILE A 70 -25.76 -51.90 -2.53
CA ILE A 70 -25.86 -50.72 -3.41
C ILE A 70 -26.79 -49.63 -2.88
N SER A 71 -27.72 -49.99 -1.98
CA SER A 71 -28.65 -49.07 -1.32
C SER A 71 -28.03 -48.31 -0.14
N ASN A 72 -26.84 -48.70 0.33
CA ASN A 72 -26.13 -48.00 1.40
C ASN A 72 -25.38 -46.77 0.84
N GLY A 73 -26.14 -45.73 0.49
CA GLY A 73 -25.59 -44.50 -0.07
C GLY A 73 -24.60 -43.79 0.86
N SER A 74 -24.77 -43.90 2.18
CA SER A 74 -23.86 -43.29 3.15
C SER A 74 -22.45 -43.89 3.09
N GLU A 75 -22.35 -45.22 2.99
CA GLU A 75 -21.07 -45.93 2.88
C GLU A 75 -20.40 -45.65 1.53
N ILE A 76 -21.16 -45.70 0.43
CA ILE A 76 -20.64 -45.35 -0.91
C ILE A 76 -20.14 -43.90 -0.91
N THR A 77 -20.90 -42.97 -0.34
CA THR A 77 -20.52 -41.56 -0.26
C THR A 77 -19.27 -41.34 0.57
N ARG A 78 -19.14 -42.05 1.70
CA ARG A 78 -17.93 -41.95 2.52
C ARG A 78 -16.67 -42.38 1.77
N ARG A 79 -16.79 -43.40 0.89
CA ARG A 79 -15.68 -43.88 0.03
C ARG A 79 -15.34 -42.93 -1.12
N MET A 80 -16.22 -41.99 -1.45
CA MET A 80 -15.93 -40.93 -2.43
C MET A 80 -15.06 -39.82 -1.84
N TRP A 81 -14.99 -39.68 -0.51
CA TRP A 81 -14.31 -38.57 0.16
C TRP A 81 -12.82 -38.82 0.35
N ASN A 82 -12.06 -37.75 0.58
CA ASN A 82 -10.63 -37.76 0.92
C ASN A 82 -9.77 -38.61 -0.04
N ARG A 83 -9.97 -38.44 -1.35
CA ARG A 83 -9.27 -39.21 -2.37
C ARG A 83 -9.00 -38.39 -3.61
N THR A 84 -8.10 -38.90 -4.45
CA THR A 84 -7.73 -38.31 -5.73
C THR A 84 -7.86 -39.36 -6.83
N PHE A 85 -8.36 -38.95 -7.99
CA PHE A 85 -8.48 -39.81 -9.18
C PHE A 85 -8.28 -38.97 -10.45
N THR A 86 -8.08 -39.65 -11.58
CA THR A 86 -7.96 -39.00 -12.89
C THR A 86 -9.31 -38.99 -13.59
N GLY A 87 -9.83 -37.80 -13.85
CA GLY A 87 -11.04 -37.55 -14.63
C GLY A 87 -10.72 -36.94 -16.00
N ILE A 88 -11.78 -36.59 -16.75
CA ILE A 88 -11.64 -35.87 -18.02
C ILE A 88 -11.20 -34.41 -17.80
N THR A 89 -11.50 -33.85 -16.63
CA THR A 89 -11.04 -32.50 -16.25
C THR A 89 -9.64 -32.51 -15.62
N GLY A 90 -8.89 -33.62 -15.75
CA GLY A 90 -7.56 -33.80 -15.18
C GLY A 90 -7.59 -34.46 -13.81
N THR A 91 -6.69 -34.05 -12.92
CA THR A 91 -6.61 -34.58 -11.56
C THR A 91 -7.77 -34.03 -10.72
N VAL A 92 -8.61 -34.92 -10.18
CA VAL A 92 -9.74 -34.55 -9.33
C VAL A 92 -9.45 -35.02 -7.91
N SER A 93 -9.50 -34.10 -6.95
CA SER A 93 -9.33 -34.40 -5.54
C SER A 93 -10.58 -34.01 -4.76
N ILE A 94 -11.11 -34.95 -3.98
CA ILE A 94 -12.19 -34.72 -3.03
C ILE A 94 -11.58 -34.68 -1.64
N ASP A 95 -11.90 -33.64 -0.88
CA ASP A 95 -11.38 -33.46 0.47
C ASP A 95 -12.11 -34.33 1.51
N LYS A 96 -11.72 -34.18 2.77
CA LYS A 96 -12.30 -34.91 3.90
C LYS A 96 -13.76 -34.52 4.22
N ASN A 97 -14.24 -33.41 3.71
CA ASN A 97 -15.61 -32.92 3.87
C ASN A 97 -16.52 -33.38 2.71
N GLY A 98 -15.95 -33.99 1.68
CA GLY A 98 -16.67 -34.42 0.49
C GLY A 98 -16.73 -33.38 -0.61
N ASP A 99 -15.96 -32.30 -0.48
CA ASP A 99 -15.93 -31.20 -1.44
C ASP A 99 -14.76 -31.38 -2.42
N ARG A 100 -14.98 -31.01 -3.68
CA ARG A 100 -13.90 -31.03 -4.68
C ARG A 100 -12.94 -29.87 -4.42
N ASN A 101 -11.65 -30.17 -4.29
CA ASN A 101 -10.60 -29.16 -4.34
C ASN A 101 -10.58 -28.54 -5.74
N ALA A 102 -10.80 -27.22 -5.81
CA ALA A 102 -10.84 -26.49 -7.06
C ALA A 102 -9.44 -26.00 -7.45
N ASP A 103 -9.06 -26.30 -8.68
CA ASP A 103 -7.88 -25.76 -9.33
C ASP A 103 -8.30 -24.56 -10.18
N TYR A 104 -7.47 -23.51 -10.19
CA TYR A 104 -7.76 -22.25 -10.90
C TYR A 104 -6.56 -21.83 -11.73
N SER A 105 -6.81 -21.17 -12.87
CA SER A 105 -5.78 -20.49 -13.64
C SER A 105 -5.98 -18.99 -13.51
N LEU A 106 -4.89 -18.26 -13.23
CA LEU A 106 -4.84 -16.81 -13.34
C LEU A 106 -4.52 -16.46 -14.78
N LEU A 107 -5.41 -15.68 -15.41
CA LEU A 107 -5.21 -15.18 -16.75
C LEU A 107 -4.85 -13.71 -16.69
N ASP A 108 -3.87 -13.31 -17.48
CA ASP A 108 -3.49 -11.92 -17.68
C ASP A 108 -3.54 -11.57 -19.16
N MET A 109 -3.78 -10.29 -19.45
CA MET A 109 -3.87 -9.78 -20.81
C MET A 109 -2.49 -9.48 -21.34
N ASP A 110 -2.11 -10.17 -22.41
CA ASP A 110 -0.89 -9.87 -23.15
C ASP A 110 -1.02 -8.50 -23.84
N PRO A 111 -0.14 -7.52 -23.55
CA PRO A 111 -0.27 -6.15 -24.03
C PRO A 111 -0.04 -6.03 -25.55
N GLU A 112 0.71 -6.94 -26.16
CA GLU A 112 1.00 -6.92 -27.60
C GLU A 112 -0.16 -7.51 -28.39
N THR A 113 -0.72 -8.62 -27.91
CA THR A 113 -1.76 -9.36 -28.64
C THR A 113 -3.18 -9.04 -28.19
N SER A 114 -3.35 -8.34 -27.06
CA SER A 114 -4.65 -8.07 -26.41
C SER A 114 -5.46 -9.34 -26.11
N LYS A 115 -4.79 -10.48 -25.94
CA LYS A 115 -5.40 -11.77 -25.61
C LYS A 115 -5.05 -12.18 -24.19
N PHE A 116 -6.00 -12.80 -23.51
CA PHE A 116 -5.73 -13.42 -22.22
C PHE A 116 -4.91 -14.69 -22.41
N ARG A 117 -3.88 -14.85 -21.59
CA ARG A 117 -3.07 -16.06 -21.47
C ARG A 117 -2.94 -16.44 -20.00
N VAL A 118 -2.74 -17.73 -19.72
CA VAL A 118 -2.48 -18.20 -18.37
C VAL A 118 -1.08 -17.72 -17.95
N VAL A 119 -0.98 -17.13 -16.76
CA VAL A 119 0.28 -16.65 -16.18
C VAL A 119 0.65 -17.36 -14.88
N ALA A 120 -0.33 -18.03 -14.25
CA ALA A 120 -0.11 -18.86 -13.09
C ALA A 120 -1.27 -19.83 -12.89
N ASN A 121 -1.01 -20.91 -12.16
CA ASN A 121 -2.01 -21.89 -11.76
C ASN A 121 -2.03 -22.04 -10.24
N TYR A 122 -3.23 -22.20 -9.68
CA TYR A 122 -3.44 -22.53 -8.29
C TYR A 122 -3.98 -23.95 -8.20
N PHE A 123 -3.24 -24.81 -7.49
CA PHE A 123 -3.63 -26.21 -7.23
C PHE A 123 -4.29 -26.31 -5.87
N GLY A 124 -5.60 -26.54 -5.84
CA GLY A 124 -6.42 -26.55 -4.63
C GLY A 124 -6.08 -27.66 -3.66
N ASN A 125 -5.65 -28.82 -4.18
CA ASN A 125 -5.27 -29.96 -3.35
C ASN A 125 -3.99 -29.70 -2.51
N ARG A 126 -3.02 -28.98 -3.07
CA ARG A 126 -1.74 -28.64 -2.42
C ARG A 126 -1.74 -27.21 -1.84
N LYS A 127 -2.75 -26.40 -2.18
CA LYS A 127 -2.85 -24.96 -1.84
C LYS A 127 -1.64 -24.17 -2.32
N GLN A 128 -1.19 -24.45 -3.54
CA GLN A 128 0.03 -23.88 -4.11
C GLN A 128 -0.31 -23.03 -5.33
N PHE A 129 0.24 -21.82 -5.34
CA PHE A 129 0.27 -20.93 -6.49
C PHE A 129 1.60 -21.15 -7.21
N GLU A 130 1.53 -21.58 -8.46
CA GLU A 130 2.66 -21.91 -9.31
C GLU A 130 2.63 -20.97 -10.53
N PRO A 131 3.58 -20.04 -10.66
CA PRO A 131 3.73 -19.22 -11.87
C PRO A 131 4.00 -20.09 -13.08
N GLU A 132 3.46 -19.69 -14.24
CA GLU A 132 3.78 -20.35 -15.50
C GLU A 132 5.24 -20.03 -15.90
N PRO A 133 6.05 -21.02 -16.30
CA PRO A 133 7.44 -20.78 -16.71
C PRO A 133 7.53 -19.75 -17.84
N ASP A 134 8.51 -18.86 -17.74
CA ASP A 134 8.81 -17.83 -18.76
C ASP A 134 7.67 -16.83 -19.03
N VAL A 135 6.68 -16.76 -18.13
CA VAL A 135 5.53 -15.86 -18.23
C VAL A 135 5.40 -15.03 -16.95
N GLU A 136 5.60 -13.72 -17.07
CA GLU A 136 5.40 -12.78 -15.97
C GLU A 136 4.02 -12.09 -16.06
N ILE A 137 3.50 -11.66 -14.91
CA ILE A 137 2.28 -10.86 -14.81
C ILE A 137 2.62 -9.42 -15.25
N HIS A 138 1.88 -8.92 -16.22
CA HIS A 138 2.00 -7.56 -16.72
C HIS A 138 1.18 -6.59 -15.87
N TRP A 139 1.88 -5.71 -15.16
CA TRP A 139 1.25 -4.66 -14.37
C TRP A 139 1.20 -3.35 -15.16
N ALA A 140 0.02 -2.72 -15.15
CA ALA A 140 -0.21 -1.47 -15.87
C ALA A 140 0.77 -0.35 -15.44
N GLY A 141 1.19 0.47 -16.42
CA GLY A 141 2.11 1.59 -16.22
C GLY A 141 3.58 1.19 -16.15
N ASP A 142 3.98 0.19 -16.95
CA ASP A 142 5.35 -0.34 -17.03
C ASP A 142 5.92 -0.77 -15.66
N ARG A 143 5.04 -1.28 -14.79
CA ARG A 143 5.41 -1.73 -13.45
C ARG A 143 5.96 -3.16 -13.51
N THR A 144 7.02 -3.40 -12.77
CA THR A 144 7.59 -4.75 -12.56
C THR A 144 6.94 -5.49 -11.39
N GLU A 145 6.18 -4.78 -10.54
CA GLU A 145 5.59 -5.31 -9.32
C GLU A 145 4.09 -4.94 -9.22
N PRO A 146 3.29 -5.75 -8.49
CA PRO A 146 1.89 -5.43 -8.24
C PRO A 146 1.71 -4.04 -7.63
N PRO A 147 0.65 -3.30 -8.00
CA PRO A 147 0.30 -2.10 -7.27
C PRO A 147 0.02 -2.43 -5.80
N PRO A 148 0.31 -1.50 -4.87
CA PRO A 148 -0.09 -1.65 -3.48
C PRO A 148 -1.59 -1.92 -3.35
N ASP A 149 -1.96 -2.80 -2.43
CA ASP A 149 -3.35 -3.16 -2.11
C ASP A 149 -4.13 -1.98 -1.49
N THR A 150 -3.41 -1.03 -0.90
CA THR A 150 -3.94 0.19 -0.30
C THR A 150 -3.17 1.41 -0.81
N PRO A 151 -3.83 2.52 -1.17
CA PRO A 151 -3.16 3.77 -1.50
C PRO A 151 -2.26 4.25 -0.35
N THR A 152 -1.18 4.97 -0.67
CA THR A 152 -0.24 5.51 0.34
C THR A 152 -0.93 6.37 1.41
N CYS A 153 -1.97 7.10 1.02
CA CYS A 153 -2.76 7.97 1.88
C CYS A 153 -4.05 7.30 2.45
N GLY A 154 -4.21 5.99 2.25
CA GLY A 154 -5.46 5.29 2.56
C GLY A 154 -6.57 5.62 1.55
N PHE A 155 -7.66 4.86 1.58
CA PHE A 155 -8.78 5.04 0.66
C PHE A 155 -9.60 6.31 0.95
N ASP A 156 -9.59 6.76 2.21
CA ASP A 156 -10.39 7.89 2.72
C ASP A 156 -9.56 9.15 2.97
N GLY A 157 -8.27 9.12 2.65
CA GLY A 157 -7.37 10.24 2.91
C GLY A 157 -6.84 10.31 4.35
N SER A 158 -7.24 9.40 5.25
CA SER A 158 -6.92 9.47 6.68
C SER A 158 -5.44 9.38 7.02
N LYS A 159 -4.63 8.80 6.12
CA LYS A 159 -3.17 8.68 6.29
C LYS A 159 -2.40 9.79 5.58
N CYS A 160 -3.08 10.73 4.91
CA CYS A 160 -2.40 11.90 4.36
C CYS A 160 -1.86 12.78 5.50
N PRO A 161 -0.74 13.47 5.26
CA PRO A 161 -0.41 14.64 6.06
C PRO A 161 -1.60 15.60 6.09
N PRO A 162 -1.88 16.26 7.22
CA PRO A 162 -2.93 17.27 7.28
C PRO A 162 -2.67 18.35 6.22
N ASP A 163 -3.75 18.80 5.55
CA ASP A 163 -3.69 19.81 4.47
C ASP A 163 -3.00 21.10 4.93
N GLU A 164 -3.14 21.44 6.21
CA GLU A 164 -2.43 22.53 6.85
C GLU A 164 -1.30 21.94 7.72
N PRO A 165 -0.01 22.18 7.37
CA PRO A 165 1.09 21.81 8.25
C PRO A 165 0.91 22.52 9.60
N PHE A 166 1.32 21.87 10.70
CA PHE A 166 1.31 22.52 12.01
C PHE A 166 1.98 23.90 11.90
N PRO A 167 1.30 24.98 12.31
CA PRO A 167 1.81 26.31 12.03
C PRO A 167 3.16 26.51 12.70
N VAL A 168 4.19 26.83 11.91
CA VAL A 168 5.57 27.01 12.39
C VAL A 168 5.64 28.01 13.55
N TYR A 169 4.74 29.01 13.58
CA TYR A 169 4.65 29.96 14.67
C TYR A 169 4.33 29.30 16.03
N LEU A 170 3.55 28.21 16.08
CA LEU A 170 3.28 27.49 17.34
C LEU A 170 4.56 26.88 17.90
N ILE A 171 5.39 26.28 17.04
CA ILE A 171 6.68 25.71 17.43
C ILE A 171 7.62 26.81 17.95
N VAL A 172 7.69 27.95 17.25
CA VAL A 172 8.52 29.10 17.66
C VAL A 172 8.06 29.66 19.01
N ILE A 173 6.76 29.82 19.22
CA ILE A 173 6.21 30.31 20.50
C ILE A 173 6.57 29.35 21.64
N ILE A 174 6.40 28.03 21.44
CA ILE A 174 6.74 27.02 22.46
C ILE A 174 8.23 27.12 22.83
N VAL A 175 9.12 27.20 21.83
CA VAL A 175 10.58 27.31 22.05
C VAL A 175 10.93 28.58 22.83
N LEU A 176 10.36 29.73 22.45
CA LEU A 176 10.59 31.00 23.14
C LEU A 176 10.10 30.98 24.58
N LEU A 177 8.92 30.39 24.84
CA LEU A 177 8.39 30.24 26.19
C LEU A 177 9.29 29.37 27.07
N VAL A 178 9.80 28.25 26.53
CA VAL A 178 10.75 27.39 27.24
C VAL A 178 12.04 28.13 27.56
N LEU A 179 12.60 28.90 26.61
CA LEU A 179 13.80 29.70 26.84
C LEU A 179 13.58 30.77 27.92
N ILE A 180 12.45 31.47 27.90
CA ILE A 180 12.09 32.45 28.93
C ILE A 180 11.99 31.79 30.30
N LEU A 181 11.33 30.62 30.39
CA LEU A 181 11.25 29.88 31.65
C LEU A 181 12.62 29.48 32.19
N VAL A 182 13.52 29.01 31.32
CA VAL A 182 14.91 28.69 31.73
C VAL A 182 15.63 29.93 32.25
N VAL A 183 15.51 31.07 31.58
CA VAL A 183 16.10 32.34 32.02
C VAL A 183 15.52 32.78 33.37
N LEU A 184 14.20 32.63 33.58
CA LEU A 184 13.55 32.96 34.85
C LEU A 184 14.01 32.04 35.98
N ILE A 185 14.15 30.73 35.70
CA ILE A 185 14.64 29.74 36.68
C ILE A 185 16.09 30.06 37.05
N VAL A 186 16.97 30.24 36.06
CA VAL A 186 18.39 30.60 36.28
C VAL A 186 18.48 31.94 37.00
N GLY A 187 17.70 32.93 36.59
CA GLY A 187 17.62 34.24 37.22
C GLY A 187 17.18 34.16 38.67
N PHE A 188 16.18 33.33 38.99
CA PHE A 188 15.74 33.06 40.35
C PHE A 188 16.83 32.38 41.19
N PHE A 189 17.52 31.39 40.65
CA PHE A 189 18.65 30.75 41.34
C PHE A 189 19.81 31.72 41.58
N VAL A 190 20.16 32.57 40.62
CA VAL A 190 21.20 33.60 40.77
C VAL A 190 20.77 34.67 41.79
N TYR A 191 19.53 35.14 41.72
CA TYR A 191 18.98 36.12 42.65
C TYR A 191 18.95 35.57 44.08
N SER A 192 18.47 34.33 44.26
CA SER A 192 18.46 33.68 45.57
C SER A 192 19.88 33.43 46.11
N ALA A 193 20.84 33.06 45.27
CA ALA A 193 22.25 32.90 45.66
C ALA A 193 22.96 34.23 46.00
N ARG A 194 22.56 35.35 45.38
CA ARG A 194 23.09 36.68 45.70
C ARG A 194 22.49 37.24 46.99
N ARG A 195 21.20 37.00 47.22
CA ARG A 195 20.49 37.49 48.41
C ARG A 195 20.87 36.74 49.70
N THR A 196 21.34 35.49 49.60
CA THR A 196 21.84 34.72 50.75
C THR A 196 23.26 35.09 51.18
N LYS A 197 23.90 36.11 50.57
CA LYS A 197 25.14 36.72 51.06
C LYS A 197 24.92 38.12 51.67
N PRO A 198 24.29 38.29 52.85
CA PRO A 198 24.52 39.46 53.69
C PRO A 198 25.67 39.22 54.68
N GLU A 199 26.53 40.22 54.84
CA GLU A 199 27.59 40.40 55.86
C GLU A 199 28.70 39.34 55.95
N LYS A 200 29.91 39.67 55.47
CA LYS A 200 31.17 39.72 56.27
C LYS A 200 32.22 40.45 55.44
N PHE A 201 32.63 41.66 55.85
CA PHE A 201 34.02 42.19 55.82
C PHE A 201 34.00 43.73 56.03
N GLN A 202 33.71 44.18 57.25
CA GLN A 202 34.01 45.55 57.70
C GLN A 202 35.04 45.43 58.82
N SER A 203 36.32 45.28 58.47
CA SER A 203 37.43 45.60 59.38
C SER A 203 38.71 45.82 58.58
N SER A 204 39.47 46.84 59.00
CA SER A 204 40.78 47.30 58.53
C SER A 204 40.81 48.18 57.27
N TYR A 205 40.99 49.50 57.45
CA TYR A 205 42.22 50.23 57.12
C TYR A 205 42.24 51.62 57.80
N PRO A 206 43.41 52.14 58.24
CA PRO A 206 43.52 53.37 59.00
C PRO A 206 43.85 54.62 58.16
N GLU A 207 43.44 55.73 58.77
CA GLU A 207 43.78 57.15 58.66
C GLU A 207 45.12 57.54 58.02
N THR A 208 45.08 58.48 57.05
CA THR A 208 46.25 59.29 56.65
C THR A 208 45.91 60.79 56.57
N VAL A 209 46.41 61.50 57.58
CA VAL A 209 47.25 62.72 57.54
C VAL A 209 46.76 63.93 56.72
N ASN A 210 46.41 64.97 57.48
CA ASN A 210 46.21 66.36 57.09
C ASN A 210 47.51 67.04 56.61
N LEU A 211 47.42 67.85 55.55
CA LEU A 211 48.40 68.89 55.20
C LEU A 211 47.69 70.24 55.12
N LYS A 212 48.02 71.12 56.06
CA LYS A 212 47.52 72.49 56.23
C LYS A 212 48.64 73.43 55.77
N SER A 213 48.41 74.23 54.73
CA SER A 213 49.31 75.32 54.33
C SER A 213 48.93 76.61 55.07
N GLY A 214 49.94 77.30 55.61
CA GLY A 214 49.81 78.49 56.45
C GLY A 214 49.98 79.82 55.71
N GLY A 215 49.66 80.90 56.42
CA GLY A 215 50.01 82.30 56.12
C GLY A 215 50.53 82.99 57.40
N PRO A 216 51.55 83.88 57.34
CA PRO A 216 52.23 84.46 58.51
C PRO A 216 51.90 85.98 58.68
N PRO A 217 52.64 86.76 59.49
CA PRO A 217 52.59 86.83 60.95
C PRO A 217 52.28 88.27 61.44
N GLU A 218 51.95 88.46 62.72
CA GLU A 218 52.01 89.80 63.34
C GLU A 218 52.55 89.71 64.78
N THR A 219 53.58 90.52 65.01
CA THR A 219 54.41 90.78 66.21
C THR A 219 53.61 91.55 67.28
N GLU A 220 53.60 91.13 68.56
CA GLU A 220 54.50 91.49 69.68
C GLU A 220 53.97 92.65 70.58
N LEU A 221 54.28 92.54 71.90
CA LEU A 221 54.10 93.42 73.08
C LEU A 221 52.93 93.01 74.03
N ALA A 222 53.18 92.35 75.17
CA ALA A 222 53.67 92.84 76.50
C ALA A 222 52.53 93.55 77.28
N GLU A 223 52.25 93.37 78.59
CA GLU A 223 53.04 93.15 79.81
C GLU A 223 52.16 92.54 80.94
N ALA A 224 52.85 92.10 82.03
CA ALA A 224 52.46 92.05 83.45
C ALA A 224 51.32 91.13 83.96
#